data_AF-A0A7N4P7U7-F1
#
_entry.id   AF-A0A7N4P7U7-F1
#
_cell.length_a   1.000
_cell.length_b   1.000
_cell.length_c   1.000
_cell.angle_alpha   90.00
_cell.angle_beta   90.00
_cell.angle_gamma   90.00
#
_symmetry.space_group_name_H-M   'P 1'
#
loop_
_entity.id
_entity.type
_entity.pdbx_description
1 polymer ?
#
loop_
_entity_poly.entity_id
_entity_poly.type
_entity_poly.pdbx_seq_one_letter_code
_entity_poly.pdbx_strand_id
1 'polypeptide(L)' 'MKDSAGNWKDLPLSCPSIQIGASKMRVCDFIKRNLQKEWGAIYTQPDFIGLTARINFSIWT' A
#
# COMPACT_ATOMS: atom_id res chain seq x y z
N MET A 1 0.97 -5.31 13.94
CA MET A 1 2.37 -5.55 14.34
C MET A 1 2.52 -5.81 15.82
N LYS A 2 1.61 -5.36 16.70
CA LYS A 2 1.54 -5.89 18.07
C LYS A 2 0.69 -7.15 18.15
N ASP A 3 1.02 -8.04 19.08
CA ASP A 3 0.19 -9.17 19.46
C ASP A 3 -0.91 -8.76 20.46
N SER A 4 -1.72 -9.72 20.91
CA SER A 4 -2.79 -9.50 21.89
C SER A 4 -2.30 -9.10 23.28
N ALA A 5 -1.05 -9.43 23.62
CA ALA A 5 -0.40 -9.04 24.87
C ALA A 5 0.26 -7.64 24.77
N GLY A 6 0.25 -7.02 23.59
CA GLY A 6 0.84 -5.70 23.35
C GLY A 6 2.33 -5.73 23.01
N ASN A 7 2.93 -6.91 22.86
CA ASN A 7 4.32 -7.06 22.43
C ASN A 7 4.44 -6.82 20.93
N TRP A 8 5.57 -6.24 20.52
CA TRP A 8 5.89 -6.03 19.12
C TRP A 8 6.34 -7.35 18.48
N LYS A 9 5.74 -7.73 17.35
CA LYS A 9 6.19 -8.86 16.53
C LYS A 9 7.55 -8.59 15.90
N ASP A 10 7.76 -7.35 15.45
CA ASP A 10 9.03 -6.80 14.99
C ASP A 10 9.19 -5.40 15.57
N LEU A 11 10.43 -4.97 15.82
CA LEU A 11 10.71 -3.62 16.33
C LEU A 11 10.14 -2.57 15.37
N PRO A 12 9.33 -1.62 15.87
CA PRO A 12 8.84 -0.53 15.04
C PRO A 12 10.01 0.35 14.58
N LEU A 13 9.84 1.00 13.44
CA LEU A 13 10.78 2.03 13.00
C LEU A 13 10.91 3.13 14.07
N SER A 14 12.11 3.69 14.22
CA SER A 14 12.41 4.74 15.20
C SER A 14 11.80 6.10 14.85
N CYS A 15 11.24 6.26 13.66
CA CYS A 15 10.56 7.48 13.26
C CYS A 15 9.11 7.54 13.79
N PRO A 16 8.54 8.74 13.96
CA PRO A 16 7.13 8.89 14.31
C PRO A 16 6.23 8.16 13.31
N SER A 17 5.14 7.57 13.80
CA SER A 17 4.15 6.94 12.94
C SER A 17 3.58 7.94 11.94
N ILE A 18 3.51 7.54 10.67
CA ILE A 18 2.90 8.35 9.61
C ILE A 18 1.42 8.56 9.95
N GLN A 19 1.02 9.82 10.07
CA GLN A 19 -0.36 10.23 10.31
C GLN A 19 -0.76 11.26 9.26
N ILE A 20 -1.98 11.15 8.74
CA ILE A 20 -2.59 12.13 7.85
C ILE A 20 -3.82 12.66 8.59
N GLY A 21 -4.10 13.97 8.50
CA GLY A 21 -5.09 14.66 9.35
C GLY A 21 -6.47 14.01 9.45
N ALA A 22 -6.89 13.22 8.46
CA ALA A 22 -8.18 12.51 8.44
C ALA A 22 -8.17 11.13 9.11
N SER A 23 -7.02 10.52 9.41
CA SER A 23 -6.98 9.19 10.03
C SER A 23 -5.60 8.82 10.58
N LYS A 24 -5.57 8.36 11.84
CA LYS A 24 -4.37 7.84 12.50
C LYS A 24 -3.85 6.53 11.89
N MET A 25 -4.65 5.80 11.10
CA MET A 25 -4.23 4.55 10.45
C MET A 25 -5.20 4.07 9.35
N ARG A 26 -4.81 4.13 8.06
CA ARG A 26 -5.59 3.60 6.91
C ARG A 26 -4.97 2.36 6.25
N VAL A 27 -4.01 1.69 6.89
CA VAL A 27 -3.29 0.53 6.31
C VAL A 27 -4.24 -0.57 5.80
N CYS A 28 -5.32 -0.85 6.54
CA CYS A 28 -6.29 -1.86 6.14
C CYS A 28 -6.99 -1.54 4.80
N ASP A 29 -7.10 -0.28 4.44
CA ASP A 29 -7.79 0.15 3.21
C ASP A 29 -6.97 -0.21 1.97
N PHE A 30 -5.65 -0.17 2.10
CA PHE A 30 -4.71 -0.59 1.06
C PHE A 30 -4.61 -2.11 0.96
N ILE A 31 -4.59 -2.82 2.10
CA ILE A 31 -4.48 -4.29 2.10
C ILE A 31 -5.73 -4.96 1.51
N LYS A 32 -6.93 -4.43 1.85
CA LYS A 32 -8.20 -5.06 1.48
C LYS A 32 -8.50 -5.02 -0.02
N ARG A 33 -7.65 -4.39 -0.86
CA ARG A 33 -7.86 -4.24 -2.32
C ARG A 33 -9.33 -3.94 -2.62
N ASN A 34 -9.90 -2.97 -1.91
CA ASN A 34 -11.29 -2.61 -2.08
C ASN A 34 -11.40 -1.54 -3.17
N LEU A 35 -11.97 -1.92 -4.32
CA LEU A 35 -12.23 -1.05 -5.46
C LEU A 35 -13.13 0.15 -5.12
N GLN A 36 -13.89 0.08 -4.02
CA GLN A 36 -14.78 1.15 -3.56
C GLN A 36 -14.07 2.25 -2.77
N LYS A 37 -12.76 2.13 -2.50
CA LYS A 37 -12.01 3.15 -1.75
C LYS A 37 -11.27 4.10 -2.69
N GLU A 38 -11.29 5.38 -2.33
CA GLU A 38 -10.90 6.54 -3.16
C GLU A 38 -9.39 6.64 -3.52
N TRP A 39 -8.57 5.61 -3.31
CA TRP A 39 -7.12 5.69 -3.48
C TRP A 39 -6.59 4.56 -4.38
N GLY A 40 -6.03 4.95 -5.52
CA GLY A 40 -5.34 4.06 -6.46
C GLY A 40 -6.28 3.24 -7.36
N ALA A 41 -5.70 2.22 -8.00
CA ALA A 41 -6.41 1.24 -8.82
C ALA A 41 -5.90 -0.16 -8.49
N ILE A 42 -6.77 -1.16 -8.62
CA ILE A 42 -6.44 -2.56 -8.37
C ILE A 42 -6.31 -3.26 -9.71
N TYR A 43 -5.14 -3.82 -9.95
CA TYR A 43 -4.82 -4.54 -11.18
C TYR A 43 -4.67 -6.03 -10.87
N THR A 44 -5.08 -6.87 -11.81
CA THR A 44 -4.63 -8.26 -11.82
C THR A 44 -3.14 -8.30 -12.18
N GLN A 45 -2.46 -9.42 -11.88
CA GLN A 45 -1.06 -9.59 -12.25
C GLN A 45 -0.80 -9.35 -13.76
N PRO A 46 -1.57 -9.92 -14.72
CA PRO A 46 -1.33 -9.65 -16.14
C PRO A 46 -1.57 -8.19 -16.53
N ASP A 47 -2.58 -7.53 -15.95
CA ASP A 47 -2.85 -6.11 -16.24
C ASP A 47 -1.70 -5.21 -15.76
N PHE A 48 -1.15 -5.50 -14.58
CA PHE A 48 -0.03 -4.75 -14.02
C PHE A 48 1.25 -4.91 -14.85
N ILE A 49 1.53 -6.12 -15.33
CA ILE A 49 2.66 -6.38 -16.24
C ILE A 49 2.45 -5.65 -17.57
N GLY A 50 1.24 -5.69 -18.13
CA GLY A 50 0.92 -4.98 -19.37
C GLY A 50 1.10 -3.46 -19.25
N LEU A 51 0.68 -2.88 -18.12
CA LEU A 51 0.84 -1.45 -17.84
C LEU A 51 2.32 -1.06 -17.70
N THR A 52 3.09 -1.81 -16.91
CA THR A 52 4.51 -1.49 -16.64
C THR A 52 5.42 -1.74 -17.84
N ALA A 53 5.13 -2.75 -18.66
CA ALA A 53 5.85 -3.00 -19.90
C ALA A 53 5.66 -1.86 -20.93
N ARG A 54 4.45 -1.30 -21.03
CA ARG A 54 4.15 -0.14 -21.89
C ARG A 54 4.90 1.13 -21.47
N ILE A 55 4.99 1.38 -20.17
CA ILE A 55 5.72 2.54 -19.63
C ILE A 55 7.21 2.40 -19.95
N ASN A 56 7.80 1.22 -19.74
CA ASN A 56 9.19 0.97 -20.09
C ASN A 56 9.44 1.19 -21.59
N PHE A 57 8.57 0.71 -22.46
CA PHE A 57 8.75 0.90 -23.90
C PHE A 57 8.73 2.38 -24.33
N SER A 58 7.97 3.23 -23.63
CA SER A 58 7.82 4.67 -23.94
C SER A 58 8.98 5.53 -23.44
N ILE A 59 9.82 5.03 -22.53
CA ILE A 59 10.99 5.76 -22.00
C ILE A 59 12.22 5.54 -22.89
N TRP A 60 12.21 4.50 -23.72
CA TRP A 60 13.32 4.11 -24.59
C TRP A 60 13.09 4.40 -26.09
N THR A 61 12.12 5.27 -26.42
CA THR A 61 11.84 5.79 -27.78
C THR A 61 11.87 7.31 -27.77
#